data_AF-A0A221KBX7-F1
#
_entry.id   AF-A0A221KBX7-F1
#
_cell.length_a   1.000
_cell.length_b   1.000
_cell.length_c   1.000
_cell.angle_alpha   90.00
_cell.angle_beta   90.00
_cell.angle_gamma   90.00
#
_symmetry.space_group_name_H-M   'P 1'
#
loop_
_entity.id
_entity.type
_entity.pdbx_description
1 polymer ?
#
loop_
_entity_poly.entity_id
_entity_poly.type
_entity_poly.pdbx_seq_one_letter_code
_entity_poly.pdbx_strand_id
1 'polypeptide(L)'
;MLARREHSRHELSTKLWAHARKIGAADPDGSGEDTDWQRAIDTLLDELEAQRYLSDARFAESRVHTRAAGQGQARIRQELARHGVELPDDLAQTLRSTELDRARALWQRRFGTPAQDVREQARQMRFLAARGFSGDVIRRVLHDPAGDEDPGKP
;
A
#
# COMPACT_ATOMS: atom_id res chain seq x y z
N MET A 1 23.07 -1.64 -5.64
CA MET A 1 22.18 -1.64 -6.83
C MET A 1 20.79 -1.18 -6.42
N LEU A 2 20.42 0.08 -6.71
CA LEU A 2 19.02 0.55 -6.65
C LEU A 2 18.12 -0.11 -7.72
N ALA A 3 18.73 -0.82 -8.68
CA ALA A 3 18.13 -1.27 -9.93
C ALA A 3 17.12 -2.45 -9.85
N ARG A 4 16.56 -2.80 -8.68
CA ARG A 4 15.55 -3.88 -8.59
C ARG A 4 14.28 -3.54 -7.82
N ARG A 5 14.23 -2.41 -7.10
CA ARG A 5 13.02 -1.98 -6.39
C ARG A 5 12.92 -0.46 -6.41
N GLU A 6 11.76 0.06 -6.78
CA GLU A 6 11.42 1.46 -6.53
C GLU A 6 11.47 1.72 -5.02
N HIS A 7 12.06 2.85 -4.64
CA HIS A 7 12.14 3.36 -3.27
C HIS A 7 11.36 4.67 -3.17
N SER A 8 10.74 4.94 -2.03
CA SER A 8 10.26 6.28 -1.74
C SER A 8 11.39 7.16 -1.22
N ARG A 9 11.22 8.48 -1.31
CA ARG A 9 12.16 9.45 -0.72
C ARG A 9 12.39 9.16 0.76
N HIS A 10 11.31 8.94 1.51
CA HIS A 10 11.38 8.62 2.94
C HIS A 10 12.14 7.32 3.21
N GLU A 11 11.92 6.27 2.41
CA GLU A 11 12.61 5.00 2.57
C GLU A 11 14.12 5.16 2.33
N LEU A 12 14.51 5.89 1.29
CA LEU A 12 15.93 6.12 0.98
C LEU A 12 16.58 7.03 2.02
N SER A 13 15.91 8.11 2.45
CA SER A 13 16.37 8.97 3.54
C SER A 13 16.63 8.19 4.83
N THR A 14 15.67 7.35 5.26
CA THR A 14 15.81 6.49 6.44
C THR A 14 17.01 5.55 6.33
N LYS A 15 17.23 4.97 5.14
CA LYS A 15 18.37 4.07 4.87
C LYS A 15 19.71 4.82 4.92
N LEU A 16 19.77 6.03 4.36
CA LEU A 16 20.98 6.86 4.36
C LEU A 16 21.33 7.29 5.78
N TRP A 17 20.36 7.74 6.57
CA TRP A 17 20.55 8.09 7.98
C TRP A 17 21.02 6.89 8.84
N ALA A 18 20.41 5.72 8.64
CA ALA A 18 20.86 4.50 9.31
C ALA A 18 22.31 4.15 8.95
N HIS A 19 22.73 4.40 7.71
CA HIS A 19 24.10 4.19 7.28
C HIS A 19 25.06 5.23 7.87
N ALA A 20 24.72 6.52 7.84
CA ALA A 20 25.52 7.60 8.40
C ALA A 20 25.83 7.37 9.89
N ARG A 21 24.81 6.98 10.68
CA ARG A 21 24.99 6.59 12.09
C ARG A 21 25.91 5.39 12.25
N LYS A 22 25.76 4.37 11.40
CA LYS A 22 26.57 3.15 11.46
C LYS A 22 28.06 3.43 11.22
N ILE A 23 28.39 4.39 10.35
CA ILE A 23 29.78 4.74 10.03
C ILE A 23 30.35 5.84 10.96
N GLY A 24 29.60 6.25 11.99
CA GLY A 24 30.02 7.31 12.92
C GLY A 24 30.05 8.70 12.30
N ALA A 25 29.36 8.90 11.17
CA ALA A 25 29.29 10.18 10.48
C ALA A 25 28.21 11.11 11.08
N ALA A 26 27.16 10.53 11.66
CA ALA A 26 26.12 11.28 12.37
C ALA A 26 26.31 11.11 13.88
N ASP A 27 26.31 12.23 14.61
CA ASP A 27 26.55 12.27 16.05
C ASP A 27 25.25 11.97 16.80
N PRO A 28 25.14 10.87 17.58
CA PRO A 28 23.90 10.54 18.29
C PRO A 28 23.48 11.57 19.35
N ASP A 29 24.38 12.48 19.74
CA ASP A 29 24.18 13.43 20.84
C ASP A 29 23.75 14.84 20.38
N GLY A 30 23.54 15.07 19.07
CA GLY A 30 22.91 16.28 18.55
C GLY A 30 23.81 17.53 18.55
N SER A 31 25.10 17.36 18.27
CA SER A 31 25.98 18.49 17.95
C SER A 31 25.71 18.99 16.52
N GLY A 32 26.09 20.23 16.19
CA GLY A 32 25.73 20.93 14.94
C GLY A 32 26.06 20.21 13.61
N GLU A 33 26.88 19.15 13.64
CA GLU A 33 27.24 18.27 12.51
C GLU A 33 26.02 17.54 11.91
N ASP A 34 24.98 17.28 12.70
CA ASP A 34 23.72 16.69 12.21
C ASP A 34 23.03 17.55 11.14
N THR A 35 23.26 18.87 11.17
CA THR A 35 22.67 19.81 10.20
C THR A 35 23.37 19.74 8.84
N ASP A 36 24.68 19.46 8.82
CA ASP A 36 25.45 19.30 7.58
C ASP A 36 25.09 17.99 6.86
N TRP A 37 24.95 16.90 7.61
CA TRP A 37 24.52 15.62 7.05
C TRP A 37 23.07 15.64 6.58
N GLN A 38 22.18 16.29 7.32
CA GLN A 38 20.80 16.49 6.87
C GLN A 38 20.78 17.22 5.52
N ARG A 39 21.52 18.33 5.39
CA ARG A 39 21.63 19.07 4.12
C ARG A 39 22.21 18.22 2.99
N ALA A 40 23.26 17.44 3.27
CA ALA A 40 23.90 16.59 2.27
C ALA A 40 22.95 15.48 1.77
N ILE A 41 22.21 14.84 2.68
CA ILE A 41 21.21 13.83 2.35
C ILE A 41 20.07 14.45 1.54
N ASP A 42 19.53 15.60 1.97
CA ASP A 42 18.45 16.27 1.25
C ASP A 42 18.88 16.68 -0.16
N THR A 43 20.08 17.25 -0.31
CA THR A 43 20.65 17.63 -1.62
C THR A 43 20.79 16.41 -2.54
N LEU A 44 21.31 15.29 -2.03
CA LEU A 44 21.43 14.06 -2.79
C LEU A 44 20.06 13.53 -3.23
N LEU A 45 19.06 13.55 -2.35
CA LEU A 45 17.71 13.10 -2.68
C LEU A 45 17.09 13.98 -3.77
N ASP A 46 17.29 15.29 -3.71
CA ASP A 46 16.83 16.24 -4.73
C ASP A 46 17.51 15.98 -6.08
N GLU A 47 18.82 15.72 -6.10
CA GLU A 47 19.55 15.34 -7.33
C GLU A 47 19.02 14.03 -7.93
N LEU A 48 18.74 13.03 -7.09
CA LEU A 48 18.19 11.75 -7.53
C LEU A 48 16.77 11.89 -8.09
N GLU A 49 15.94 12.77 -7.53
CA GLU A 49 14.61 13.10 -8.07
C GLU A 49 14.72 13.87 -9.38
N ALA A 50 15.59 14.89 -9.46
CA ALA A 50 15.82 15.67 -10.67
C ALA A 50 16.32 14.79 -11.84
N GLN A 51 17.17 13.81 -11.54
CA GLN A 51 17.65 12.83 -12.52
C GLN A 51 16.65 11.68 -12.76
N ARG A 52 15.47 11.71 -12.11
CA ARG A 52 14.41 10.71 -12.15
C ARG A 52 14.85 9.32 -11.70
N TYR A 53 15.92 9.19 -10.92
CA TYR A 53 16.32 7.94 -10.27
C TYR A 53 15.46 7.62 -9.04
N LEU A 54 14.86 8.64 -8.43
CA LEU A 54 13.90 8.53 -7.33
C LEU A 54 12.54 9.10 -7.79
N SER A 55 11.44 8.41 -7.46
CA SER A 55 10.09 8.87 -7.80
C SER A 55 9.05 8.20 -6.91
N ASP A 56 8.39 9.00 -6.08
CA ASP A 56 7.30 8.53 -5.22
C ASP A 56 6.08 8.06 -6.04
N ALA A 57 5.85 8.64 -7.22
CA ALA A 57 4.82 8.18 -8.15
C ALA A 57 5.08 6.74 -8.64
N ARG A 58 6.29 6.46 -9.15
CA ARG A 58 6.65 5.09 -9.57
C ARG A 58 6.67 4.12 -8.40
N PHE A 59 7.08 4.59 -7.22
CA PHE A 59 6.97 3.81 -5.99
C PHE A 59 5.52 3.42 -5.69
N ALA A 60 4.59 4.39 -5.74
CA ALA A 60 3.17 4.15 -5.52
C ALA A 60 2.59 3.16 -6.53
N GLU A 61 2.86 3.37 -7.83
CA GLU A 61 2.45 2.46 -8.91
C GLU A 61 2.95 1.03 -8.68
N SER A 62 4.24 0.87 -8.39
CA SER A 62 4.85 -0.44 -8.12
C SER A 62 4.21 -1.14 -6.92
N ARG A 63 3.94 -0.41 -5.84
CA ARG A 63 3.27 -0.94 -4.65
C ARG A 63 1.82 -1.32 -4.94
N VAL A 64 1.06 -0.46 -5.61
CA VAL A 64 -0.32 -0.74 -6.03
C VAL A 64 -0.35 -2.00 -6.89
N HIS A 65 0.48 -2.08 -7.92
CA HIS A 65 0.57 -3.23 -8.82
C HIS A 65 0.84 -4.55 -8.06
N THR A 66 1.79 -4.53 -7.13
CA THR A 66 2.18 -5.73 -6.37
C THR A 66 1.14 -6.14 -5.32
N ARG A 67 0.40 -5.18 -4.75
CA ARG A 67 -0.50 -5.42 -3.61
C ARG A 67 -1.96 -5.58 -3.98
N ALA A 68 -2.42 -4.97 -5.06
CA ALA A 68 -3.84 -4.87 -5.41
C ALA A 68 -4.55 -6.24 -5.44
N ALA A 69 -3.88 -7.28 -5.94
CA ALA A 69 -4.45 -8.62 -6.02
C ALA A 69 -4.82 -9.24 -4.65
N GLY A 70 -4.19 -8.79 -3.56
CA GLY A 70 -4.34 -9.36 -2.22
C GLY A 70 -4.88 -8.41 -1.16
N GLN A 71 -4.93 -7.10 -1.45
CA GLN A 71 -5.22 -6.05 -0.47
C GLN A 71 -6.23 -5.05 -1.01
N GLY A 72 -7.11 -4.60 -0.12
CA GLY A 72 -8.00 -3.48 -0.38
C GLY A 72 -7.28 -2.14 -0.31
N GLN A 73 -7.92 -1.11 -0.83
CA GLN A 73 -7.34 0.22 -0.99
C GLN A 73 -6.86 0.80 0.35
N ALA A 74 -7.59 0.55 1.44
CA ALA A 74 -7.24 1.09 2.75
C ALA A 74 -5.88 0.59 3.24
N ARG A 75 -5.55 -0.70 2.99
CA ARG A 75 -4.28 -1.28 3.40
C ARG A 75 -3.12 -0.77 2.55
N ILE A 76 -3.33 -0.64 1.25
CA ILE A 76 -2.33 -0.10 0.31
C ILE A 76 -2.02 1.36 0.64
N ARG A 77 -3.05 2.19 0.85
CA ARG A 77 -2.87 3.59 1.27
C ARG A 77 -2.11 3.70 2.59
N GLN A 78 -2.40 2.84 3.58
CA GLN A 78 -1.65 2.82 4.83
C GLN A 78 -0.19 2.41 4.62
N GLU A 79 0.10 1.45 3.72
CA GLU A 79 1.46 1.06 3.37
C GLU A 79 2.22 2.23 2.73
N LEU A 80 1.62 2.93 1.77
CA LEU A 80 2.22 4.12 1.14
C LEU A 80 2.49 5.24 2.16
N ALA A 81 1.54 5.53 3.05
CA ALA A 81 1.70 6.56 4.07
C ALA A 81 2.88 6.29 5.02
N ARG A 82 3.14 5.01 5.36
CA ARG A 82 4.34 4.63 6.16
C ARG A 82 5.65 4.88 5.42
N HIS A 83 5.59 4.99 4.10
CA HIS A 83 6.71 5.33 3.23
C HIS A 83 6.70 6.82 2.85
N GLY A 84 5.88 7.65 3.52
CA GLY A 84 5.78 9.08 3.21
C GLY A 84 5.17 9.38 1.85
N VAL A 85 4.51 8.41 1.21
CA VAL A 85 3.94 8.54 -0.13
C VAL A 85 2.43 8.58 -0.03
N GLU A 86 1.80 9.53 -0.71
CA GLU A 86 0.36 9.57 -0.87
C GLU A 86 -0.09 8.64 -1.99
N LEU A 87 -1.31 8.09 -1.89
CA LEU A 87 -1.89 7.30 -2.96
C LEU A 87 -2.41 8.26 -4.05
N PRO A 88 -1.87 8.25 -5.28
CA PRO A 88 -2.38 9.06 -6.37
C PRO A 88 -3.86 8.81 -6.66
N ASP A 89 -4.60 9.86 -7.04
CA ASP A 89 -6.06 9.80 -7.21
C ASP A 89 -6.50 8.83 -8.32
N ASP A 90 -5.74 8.74 -9.41
CA ASP A 90 -5.96 7.82 -10.52
C ASP A 90 -5.79 6.36 -10.09
N LEU A 91 -4.75 6.07 -9.31
CA LEU A 91 -4.54 4.75 -8.72
C LEU A 91 -5.60 4.44 -7.67
N ALA A 92 -6.00 5.43 -6.87
CA ALA A 92 -7.08 5.28 -5.90
C ALA A 92 -8.41 4.96 -6.59
N GLN A 93 -8.72 5.65 -7.69
CA GLN A 93 -9.91 5.40 -8.48
C GLN A 93 -9.91 3.99 -9.10
N THR A 94 -8.77 3.57 -9.65
CA THR A 94 -8.58 2.22 -10.20
C THR A 94 -8.73 1.14 -9.13
N LEU A 95 -8.18 1.38 -7.94
CA LEU A 95 -8.30 0.47 -6.81
C LEU A 95 -9.75 0.35 -6.35
N ARG A 96 -10.52 1.44 -6.31
CA ARG A 96 -11.95 1.45 -5.97
C ARG A 96 -12.78 0.69 -7.00
N SER A 97 -12.60 1.00 -8.28
CA SER A 97 -13.42 0.42 -9.36
C SER A 97 -13.30 -1.09 -9.45
N THR A 98 -12.12 -1.64 -9.15
CA THR A 98 -11.86 -3.08 -9.20
C THR A 98 -11.90 -3.75 -7.81
N GLU A 99 -12.23 -3.01 -6.74
CA GLU A 99 -12.09 -3.52 -5.35
C GLU A 99 -13.00 -4.72 -5.07
N LEU A 100 -14.23 -4.68 -5.57
CA LEU A 100 -15.21 -5.74 -5.40
C LEU A 100 -14.74 -7.05 -6.01
N ASP A 101 -14.32 -7.02 -7.28
CA ASP A 101 -13.92 -8.23 -8.00
C ASP A 101 -12.68 -8.87 -7.39
N ARG A 102 -11.70 -8.05 -6.95
CA ARG A 102 -10.52 -8.53 -6.21
C ARG A 102 -10.91 -9.16 -4.87
N ALA A 103 -11.84 -8.56 -4.14
CA ALA A 103 -12.35 -9.11 -2.88
C ALA A 103 -13.08 -10.44 -3.09
N ARG A 104 -13.96 -10.53 -4.11
CA ARG A 104 -14.66 -11.75 -4.51
C ARG A 104 -13.70 -12.85 -4.88
N ALA A 105 -12.72 -12.58 -5.74
CA ALA A 105 -11.72 -13.57 -6.14
C ALA A 105 -10.94 -14.14 -4.95
N LEU A 106 -10.56 -13.31 -3.98
CA LEU A 106 -9.90 -13.76 -2.76
C LEU A 106 -10.82 -14.56 -1.83
N TRP A 107 -12.06 -14.12 -1.69
CA TRP A 107 -13.08 -14.82 -0.91
C TRP A 107 -13.37 -16.20 -1.52
N GLN A 108 -13.57 -16.28 -2.84
CA GLN A 108 -13.84 -17.53 -3.57
C GLN A 108 -12.68 -18.52 -3.40
N ARG A 109 -11.43 -18.04 -3.52
CA ARG A 109 -10.24 -18.88 -3.33
C ARG A 109 -10.08 -19.40 -1.91
N ARG A 110 -10.59 -18.68 -0.90
CA ARG A 110 -10.40 -19.02 0.52
C ARG A 110 -11.57 -19.80 1.12
N PHE A 111 -12.79 -19.44 0.76
CA PHE A 111 -14.03 -19.94 1.34
C PHE A 111 -14.89 -20.61 0.27
N GLY A 112 -15.17 -19.92 -0.83
CA GLY A 112 -15.90 -20.48 -1.97
C GLY A 112 -17.38 -20.76 -1.75
N THR A 113 -17.86 -20.68 -0.50
CA THR A 113 -19.26 -20.90 -0.12
C THR A 113 -19.72 -19.84 0.88
N PRO A 114 -21.00 -19.40 0.80
CA PRO A 114 -21.61 -18.56 1.82
C PRO A 114 -21.48 -19.17 3.21
N ALA A 115 -21.40 -18.32 4.24
CA ALA A 115 -21.34 -18.76 5.62
C ALA A 115 -22.63 -19.49 6.04
N GLN A 116 -22.49 -20.59 6.78
CA GLN A 116 -23.61 -21.39 7.28
C GLN A 116 -24.12 -20.92 8.64
N ASP A 117 -23.28 -20.20 9.40
CA ASP A 117 -23.61 -19.65 10.70
C ASP A 117 -22.97 -18.27 10.95
N VAL A 118 -23.37 -17.62 12.06
CA VAL A 118 -22.87 -16.30 12.46
C VAL A 118 -21.35 -16.30 12.74
N ARG A 119 -20.81 -17.42 13.24
CA ARG A 119 -19.38 -17.52 13.56
C ARG A 119 -18.55 -17.55 12.27
N GLU A 120 -19.02 -18.29 11.28
CA GLU A 120 -18.44 -18.38 9.96
C GLU A 120 -18.56 -17.05 9.22
N GLN A 121 -19.72 -16.38 9.27
CA GLN A 121 -19.90 -15.06 8.68
C GLN A 121 -18.88 -14.07 9.25
N ALA A 122 -18.73 -14.03 10.58
CA ALA A 122 -17.75 -13.18 11.24
C ALA A 122 -16.30 -13.54 10.85
N ARG A 123 -16.00 -14.83 10.60
CA ARG A 123 -14.69 -15.27 10.10
C ARG A 123 -14.42 -14.78 8.68
N GLN A 124 -15.40 -14.90 7.78
CA GLN A 124 -15.27 -14.43 6.39
C GLN A 124 -15.13 -12.90 6.33
N MET A 125 -15.92 -12.16 7.11
CA MET A 125 -15.80 -10.70 7.26
C MET A 125 -14.40 -10.29 7.75
N ARG A 126 -13.91 -10.89 8.85
CA ARG A 126 -12.59 -10.56 9.41
C ARG A 126 -11.46 -10.83 8.41
N PHE A 127 -11.57 -11.88 7.60
CA PHE A 127 -10.57 -12.21 6.59
C PHE A 127 -10.40 -11.10 5.54
N LEU A 128 -11.51 -10.52 5.07
CA LEU A 128 -11.51 -9.43 4.10
C LEU A 128 -11.15 -8.08 4.77
N ALA A 129 -11.68 -7.81 5.96
CA ALA A 129 -11.36 -6.60 6.72
C ALA A 129 -9.87 -6.51 7.06
N ALA A 130 -9.25 -7.62 7.45
CA ALA A 130 -7.80 -7.68 7.73
C ALA A 130 -6.94 -7.38 6.49
N ARG A 131 -7.50 -7.52 5.28
CA ARG A 131 -6.86 -7.16 4.00
C ARG A 131 -7.15 -5.71 3.58
N GLY A 132 -7.96 -4.99 4.33
CA GLY A 132 -8.29 -3.59 4.10
C GLY A 132 -9.35 -3.34 3.04
N PHE A 133 -10.19 -4.34 2.73
CA PHE A 133 -11.38 -4.14 1.91
C PHE A 133 -12.41 -3.31 2.67
N SER A 134 -13.13 -2.43 1.97
CA SER A 134 -14.16 -1.57 2.57
C SER A 134 -15.36 -2.36 3.08
N GLY A 135 -16.08 -1.82 4.07
CA GLY A 135 -17.26 -2.47 4.64
C GLY A 135 -18.35 -2.73 3.61
N ASP A 136 -18.56 -1.81 2.66
CA ASP A 136 -19.54 -1.97 1.59
C ASP A 136 -19.15 -3.08 0.61
N VAL A 137 -17.87 -3.16 0.24
CA VAL A 137 -17.36 -4.28 -0.57
C VAL A 137 -17.56 -5.61 0.17
N ILE A 138 -17.19 -5.67 1.45
CA ILE A 138 -17.36 -6.89 2.27
C ILE A 138 -18.83 -7.33 2.31
N ARG A 139 -19.76 -6.38 2.54
CA ARG A 139 -21.20 -6.67 2.56
C ARG A 139 -21.66 -7.24 1.22
N ARG A 140 -21.24 -6.64 0.11
CA ARG A 140 -21.59 -7.11 -1.25
C ARG A 140 -21.05 -8.50 -1.54
N VAL A 141 -19.79 -8.79 -1.20
CA VAL A 141 -19.19 -10.13 -1.40
C VAL A 141 -19.96 -11.21 -0.65
N LEU A 142 -20.40 -10.93 0.58
CA LEU A 142 -21.06 -11.93 1.42
C LEU A 142 -22.56 -12.10 1.14
N HIS A 143 -23.21 -11.09 0.55
CA HIS A 143 -24.62 -11.15 0.17
C HIS A 143 -24.82 -11.66 -1.25
N ASP A 144 -23.93 -11.27 -2.17
CA ASP A 144 -23.95 -11.68 -3.58
C ASP A 144 -22.54 -12.11 -4.02
N PRO A 145 -22.16 -13.35 -3.67
CA PRO A 145 -20.87 -13.92 -4.04
C PRO A 145 -20.77 -14.30 -5.52
N ALA A 146 -21.90 -14.49 -6.22
CA ALA A 146 -21.95 -14.89 -7.63
C ALA A 146 -21.85 -13.69 -8.59
N GLY A 147 -22.29 -12.50 -8.18
CA GLY A 147 -22.23 -11.31 -9.02
C GLY A 147 -23.21 -11.35 -10.20
N ASP A 148 -24.25 -12.18 -10.12
CA ASP A 148 -25.35 -12.11 -11.08
C ASP A 148 -26.08 -10.80 -10.83
N GLU A 149 -25.83 -9.81 -11.67
CA GLU A 149 -26.84 -8.81 -12.00
C GLU A 149 -28.06 -9.58 -12.52
N ASP A 150 -29.03 -9.86 -11.66
CA ASP A 150 -30.36 -10.30 -12.09
C ASP A 150 -31.05 -9.08 -12.73
N PRO A 151 -31.13 -8.98 -14.07
CA PRO A 151 -31.82 -7.89 -14.72
C PRO A 151 -33.30 -8.28 -14.76
N GLY A 152 -33.96 -8.11 -13.62
CA GLY A 152 -35.39 -7.88 -13.57
C GLY A 152 -36.23 -8.98 -12.92
N LYS A 153 -37.01 -8.54 -11.93
CA LYS A 153 -38.48 -8.55 -12.01
C LYS A 153 -39.12 -7.83 -10.81
N PRO A 154 -40.40 -7.40 -10.90
CA PRO A 154 -41.27 -7.32 -12.07
C PRO A 154 -41.55 -5.88 -12.55
#